data_AF-U3M693-F1
#
_entry.id   AF-U3M693-F1
#
_cell.length_a   1.000
_cell.length_b   1.000
_cell.length_c   1.000
_cell.angle_alpha   90.00
_cell.angle_beta   90.00
_cell.angle_gamma   90.00
#
_symmetry.space_group_name_H-M   'P 1'
#
loop_
_entity.id
_entity.type
_entity.pdbx_description
1 polymer ?
#
loop_
_entity_poly.entity_id
_entity_poly.type
_entity_poly.pdbx_seq_one_letter_code
_entity_poly.pdbx_strand_id
1 'polypeptide(L)'
;KALSRNSNRTLPMRVHFIRLKSYLNDQSTEDLHIVGAEDLSFLAGKNVLIVEAIVGTGKTMKTLLKHVEAFRPKLIKVAGLLVKRVPHNAACLPDYVGFEIPDRFVVGYALDYNEYFRDLDHICVISESGKTK
;
A
#
# COMPACT_ATOMS: atom_id res chain seq x y z
N LYS A 1 13.21 14.75 11.70
CA LYS A 1 13.53 15.73 10.62
C LYS A 1 12.21 16.30 10.10
N ALA A 2 11.98 17.61 10.20
CA ALA A 2 10.79 18.23 9.65
C ALA A 2 10.88 18.24 8.12
N LEU A 3 9.97 17.53 7.46
CA LEU A 3 9.82 17.52 6.00
C LEU A 3 8.95 18.71 5.61
N SER A 4 9.51 19.92 5.54
CA SER A 4 8.83 21.08 4.94
C SER A 4 9.79 21.76 3.98
N ARG A 5 9.42 21.83 2.70
CA ARG A 5 10.25 22.46 1.66
C ARG A 5 9.55 23.61 0.93
N ASN A 6 8.35 24.07 1.32
CA ASN A 6 7.75 25.24 0.64
C ASN A 6 6.55 25.97 1.30
N SER A 7 6.38 25.95 2.61
CA SER A 7 5.46 26.91 3.26
C SER A 7 5.89 27.15 4.70
N ASN A 8 5.65 28.36 5.24
CA ASN A 8 5.84 28.72 6.66
C ASN A 8 4.97 27.89 7.63
N ARG A 9 4.47 26.73 7.21
CA ARG A 9 3.71 25.77 8.00
C ARG A 9 4.50 24.48 8.11
N THR A 10 4.83 24.13 9.34
CA THR A 10 5.36 22.79 9.66
C THR A 10 4.20 21.86 9.97
N LEU A 11 4.14 20.73 9.27
CA LEU A 11 3.23 19.63 9.60
C LEU A 11 4.01 18.62 10.45
N PRO A 12 3.77 18.52 11.77
CA PRO A 12 4.40 17.49 12.60
C PRO A 12 3.87 16.12 12.18
N MET A 13 4.77 15.25 11.74
CA MET A 13 4.44 13.91 11.25
C MET A 13 5.18 12.85 12.05
N ARG A 14 4.52 11.70 12.25
CA ARG A 14 5.12 10.46 12.75
C ARG A 14 4.94 9.39 11.69
N VAL A 15 5.95 8.57 11.49
CA VAL A 15 5.93 7.46 10.53
C VAL A 15 5.94 6.15 11.31
N HIS A 16 5.07 5.23 10.92
CA HIS A 16 5.00 3.87 11.44
C HIS A 16 4.94 2.90 10.27
N PHE A 17 5.54 1.72 10.42
CA PHE A 17 5.63 0.73 9.35
C PHE A 17 4.82 -0.51 9.74
N ILE A 18 3.99 -0.98 8.82
CA ILE A 18 3.22 -2.22 8.93
C ILE A 18 3.61 -3.08 7.74
N ARG A 19 3.92 -4.36 7.98
CA ARG A 19 4.17 -5.31 6.89
C ARG A 19 2.91 -6.13 6.66
N LEU A 20 2.45 -6.12 5.42
CA LEU A 20 1.33 -6.92 4.93
C LEU A 20 1.86 -7.90 3.90
N LYS A 21 1.56 -9.19 4.06
CA LYS A 21 1.80 -10.19 3.02
C LYS A 21 0.46 -10.75 2.57
N SER A 22 0.14 -10.56 1.29
CA SER A 22 -1.17 -10.88 0.72
C SER A 22 -1.09 -11.68 -0.58
N TYR A 23 0.10 -12.18 -0.94
CA TYR A 23 0.31 -12.94 -2.16
C TYR A 23 1.45 -13.97 -2.02
N LEU A 24 1.41 -14.95 -2.91
CA LEU A 24 2.48 -15.89 -3.19
C LEU A 24 2.61 -15.96 -4.72
N ASN A 25 3.83 -15.76 -5.25
CA ASN A 25 4.05 -15.56 -6.70
C ASN A 25 3.20 -14.40 -7.24
N ASP A 26 2.34 -14.66 -8.22
CA ASP A 26 1.43 -13.68 -8.83
C ASP A 26 -0.04 -13.82 -8.38
N GLN A 27 -0.31 -14.65 -7.36
CA GLN A 27 -1.65 -14.93 -6.85
C GLN A 27 -1.87 -14.36 -5.45
N SER A 28 -3.04 -13.73 -5.24
CA SER A 28 -3.46 -13.26 -3.92
C SER A 28 -3.77 -14.44 -3.00
N THR A 29 -3.28 -14.41 -1.76
CA THR A 29 -3.63 -15.39 -0.72
C THR A 29 -4.87 -14.94 0.07
N GLU A 30 -5.55 -15.88 0.72
CA GLU A 30 -6.64 -15.55 1.67
C GLU A 30 -6.11 -15.11 3.04
N ASP A 31 -4.98 -15.67 3.46
CA ASP A 31 -4.32 -15.29 4.71
C ASP A 31 -3.54 -13.99 4.54
N LEU A 32 -4.06 -12.92 5.14
CA LEU A 32 -3.37 -11.65 5.26
C LEU A 32 -2.58 -11.65 6.57
N HIS A 33 -1.26 -11.83 6.47
CA HIS A 33 -0.38 -11.70 7.62
C HIS A 33 -0.01 -10.22 7.82
N ILE A 34 -0.48 -9.64 8.92
CA ILE A 34 -0.14 -8.28 9.35
C ILE A 34 0.91 -8.38 10.46
N VAL A 35 2.09 -7.81 10.24
CA VAL A 35 3.18 -7.74 11.24
C VAL A 35 3.43 -6.28 11.60
N GLY A 36 3.58 -6.00 12.90
CA GLY A 36 3.81 -4.64 13.40
C GLY A 36 2.54 -3.80 13.53
N ALA A 37 1.38 -4.46 13.60
CA ALA A 37 0.06 -3.84 13.79
C ALA A 37 -0.71 -4.41 14.99
N GLU A 38 -0.02 -5.04 15.95
CA GLU A 38 -0.64 -5.68 17.10
C GLU A 38 -1.32 -4.66 18.01
N ASP A 39 -0.67 -3.51 18.24
CA ASP A 39 -1.24 -2.36 18.95
C ASP A 39 -1.04 -1.07 18.14
N LEU A 40 -2.14 -0.47 17.71
CA LEU A 40 -2.18 0.82 17.03
C LEU A 40 -2.94 1.88 17.85
N SER A 41 -3.02 1.72 19.18
CA SER A 41 -3.69 2.64 20.10
C SER A 41 -3.19 4.09 19.99
N PHE A 42 -1.92 4.28 19.61
CA PHE A 42 -1.34 5.60 19.38
C PHE A 42 -1.95 6.37 18.19
N LEU A 43 -2.77 5.72 17.35
CA LEU A 43 -3.54 6.33 16.26
C LEU A 43 -4.85 6.96 16.74
N ALA A 44 -5.32 6.65 17.96
CA ALA A 44 -6.58 7.17 18.49
C ALA A 44 -6.63 8.70 18.43
N GLY A 45 -7.70 9.24 17.82
CA GLY A 45 -7.88 10.69 17.64
C GLY A 45 -6.86 11.38 16.73
N LYS A 46 -6.03 10.63 15.99
CA LYS A 46 -5.06 11.18 15.01
C LYS A 46 -5.60 11.14 13.59
N ASN A 47 -5.07 12.01 12.74
CA ASN A 47 -5.23 11.89 11.30
C ASN A 47 -4.19 10.91 10.78
N VAL A 48 -4.62 9.87 10.08
CA VAL A 48 -3.79 8.78 9.58
C VAL A 48 -3.79 8.82 8.06
N LEU A 49 -2.60 8.80 7.47
CA LEU A 49 -2.41 8.60 6.03
C LEU A 49 -1.73 7.24 5.84
N ILE A 50 -2.46 6.30 5.26
CA ILE A 50 -1.93 5.00 4.83
C ILE A 50 -1.30 5.21 3.45
N VAL A 51 -0.08 4.73 3.25
CA VAL A 51 0.65 4.82 1.98
C VAL A 51 0.93 3.42 1.49
N GLU A 52 0.41 3.08 0.32
CA GLU A 52 0.51 1.76 -0.30
C GLU A 52 1.14 1.88 -1.69
N ALA A 53 1.99 0.92 -2.07
CA ALA A 53 2.65 0.95 -3.36
C ALA A 53 1.68 0.61 -4.51
N ILE A 54 0.82 -0.40 -4.31
CA ILE A 54 -0.10 -0.87 -5.35
C ILE A 54 -1.42 -1.36 -4.77
N VAL A 55 -2.53 -0.89 -5.34
CA VAL A 55 -3.88 -1.34 -5.01
C VAL A 55 -4.42 -2.18 -6.16
N GLY A 56 -4.50 -3.50 -5.92
CA GLY A 56 -5.07 -4.49 -6.84
C GLY A 56 -6.56 -4.67 -6.62
N THR A 57 -6.96 -5.81 -6.03
CA THR A 57 -8.36 -6.18 -5.73
C THR A 57 -9.00 -5.45 -4.55
N GLY A 58 -8.22 -4.63 -3.84
CA GLY A 58 -8.67 -3.92 -2.63
C GLY A 58 -8.80 -4.78 -1.36
N LYS A 59 -8.61 -6.12 -1.43
CA LYS A 59 -8.73 -7.02 -0.26
C LYS A 59 -7.81 -6.61 0.90
N THR A 60 -6.52 -6.43 0.62
CA THR A 60 -5.51 -6.00 1.60
C THR A 60 -5.90 -4.68 2.27
N MET A 61 -6.25 -3.68 1.45
CA MET A 61 -6.64 -2.36 1.94
C MET A 61 -7.90 -2.41 2.81
N LYS A 62 -8.91 -3.19 2.41
CA LYS A 62 -10.15 -3.34 3.18
C LYS A 62 -9.88 -3.91 4.58
N THR A 63 -9.03 -4.95 4.67
CA THR A 63 -8.68 -5.55 5.95
C THR A 63 -7.85 -4.58 6.81
N LEU A 64 -6.86 -3.91 6.21
CA LEU A 64 -6.04 -2.92 6.92
C LEU A 64 -6.89 -1.76 7.45
N LEU A 65 -7.79 -1.21 6.63
CA LEU A 65 -8.68 -0.12 7.03
C LEU A 65 -9.57 -0.54 8.20
N LYS A 66 -10.22 -1.70 8.10
CA LYS A 66 -11.05 -2.22 9.19
C LYS A 66 -10.25 -2.39 10.48
N HIS A 67 -9.01 -2.86 10.38
CA HIS A 67 -8.10 -3.00 11.53
C HIS A 67 -7.75 -1.65 12.14
N VAL A 68 -7.35 -0.67 11.33
CA VAL A 68 -6.98 0.68 11.79
C VAL A 68 -8.19 1.43 12.37
N GLU A 69 -9.38 1.29 11.77
CA GLU A 69 -10.63 1.89 12.25
C GLU A 69 -10.99 1.46 13.68
N ALA A 70 -10.66 0.23 14.07
CA ALA A 70 -10.90 -0.29 15.42
C ALA A 70 -10.19 0.54 16.51
N PHE A 71 -9.09 1.22 16.17
CA PHE A 71 -8.33 2.08 17.09
C PHE A 71 -8.84 3.53 17.12
N ARG A 72 -9.97 3.82 16.44
CA ARG A 72 -10.68 5.11 16.47
C ARG A 72 -9.79 6.32 16.10
N PRO A 73 -9.11 6.31 14.95
CA PRO A 73 -8.47 7.52 14.43
C PRO A 73 -9.52 8.61 14.14
N LYS A 74 -9.08 9.87 14.12
CA LYS A 74 -9.94 11.01 13.80
C LYS A 74 -10.31 11.03 12.31
N LEU A 75 -9.36 10.67 11.46
CA LEU A 75 -9.51 10.63 10.01
C LEU A 75 -8.55 9.58 9.47
N ILE A 76 -9.01 8.81 8.48
CA ILE A 76 -8.16 7.93 7.69
C ILE A 76 -8.20 8.39 6.24
N LYS A 77 -7.04 8.47 5.62
CA LYS A 77 -6.87 8.68 4.18
C LYS A 77 -5.91 7.65 3.62
N VAL A 78 -6.08 7.30 2.35
CA VAL A 78 -5.23 6.33 1.64
C VAL A 78 -4.57 6.99 0.44
N ALA A 79 -3.26 6.84 0.32
CA ALA A 79 -2.50 7.18 -0.86
C ALA A 79 -1.95 5.91 -1.51
N GLY A 80 -2.31 5.67 -2.77
CA GLY A 80 -1.81 4.56 -3.58
C GLY A 80 -0.97 5.08 -4.74
N LEU A 81 0.28 4.61 -4.88
CA LEU A 81 1.09 4.97 -6.04
C LEU A 81 0.49 4.41 -7.33
N LEU A 82 0.16 3.12 -7.34
CA LEU A 82 -0.46 2.43 -8.49
C LEU A 82 -1.85 1.89 -8.11
N VAL A 83 -2.83 2.09 -8.97
CA VAL A 83 -4.16 1.49 -8.84
C VAL A 83 -4.46 0.67 -10.08
N LYS A 84 -4.73 -0.62 -9.92
CA LYS A 84 -5.07 -1.50 -11.05
C LYS A 84 -6.52 -1.30 -11.48
N ARG A 85 -6.73 -1.23 -12.79
CA ARG A 85 -8.05 -1.39 -13.42
C ARG A 85 -8.49 -2.84 -13.36
N VAL A 86 -9.10 -3.25 -12.24
CA VAL A 86 -9.72 -4.57 -12.10
C VAL A 86 -11.25 -4.46 -12.15
N PRO A 87 -11.94 -5.38 -12.84
CA PRO A 87 -13.40 -5.47 -12.76
C PRO A 87 -13.80 -5.70 -11.30
N HIS A 88 -14.73 -4.89 -10.77
CA HIS A 88 -15.21 -4.93 -9.38
C HIS A 88 -14.35 -4.27 -8.30
N ASN A 89 -13.42 -3.35 -8.64
CA ASN A 89 -12.64 -2.61 -7.63
C ASN A 89 -13.43 -1.55 -6.82
N ALA A 90 -14.76 -1.60 -6.82
CA ALA A 90 -15.62 -0.51 -6.38
C ALA A 90 -15.54 -0.20 -4.87
N ALA A 91 -14.96 -1.08 -4.04
CA ALA A 91 -15.08 -0.96 -2.59
C ALA A 91 -13.96 -0.12 -1.91
N CYS A 92 -12.85 0.21 -2.58
CA CYS A 92 -11.74 0.87 -1.90
C CYS A 92 -10.76 1.61 -2.85
N LEU A 93 -11.27 2.62 -3.54
CA LEU A 93 -10.38 3.55 -4.26
C LEU A 93 -9.62 4.41 -3.24
N PRO A 94 -8.29 4.56 -3.38
CA PRO A 94 -7.52 5.50 -2.58
C PRO A 94 -8.03 6.94 -2.72
N ASP A 95 -7.92 7.73 -1.66
CA ASP A 95 -8.19 9.17 -1.69
C ASP A 95 -7.20 9.93 -2.58
N TYR A 96 -5.97 9.41 -2.67
CA TYR A 96 -4.90 9.97 -3.48
C TYR A 96 -4.33 8.87 -4.38
N VAL A 97 -4.45 9.06 -5.70
CA VAL A 97 -3.99 8.10 -6.71
C VAL A 97 -2.82 8.71 -7.48
N GLY A 98 -1.70 8.00 -7.54
CA GLY A 98 -0.57 8.37 -8.40
C GLY A 98 -0.84 8.05 -9.86
N PHE A 99 -1.01 6.77 -10.17
CA PHE A 99 -1.23 6.26 -11.52
C PHE A 99 -2.28 5.15 -11.54
N GLU A 100 -3.12 5.17 -12.56
CA GLU A 100 -4.05 4.09 -12.84
C GLU A 100 -3.50 3.20 -13.97
N ILE A 101 -3.23 1.93 -13.66
CA ILE A 101 -2.53 0.99 -14.54
C ILE A 101 -3.43 -0.15 -15.02
N PRO A 102 -3.12 -0.79 -16.17
CA PRO A 102 -3.75 -2.04 -16.56
C PRO A 102 -3.54 -3.14 -15.51
N ASP A 103 -4.40 -4.16 -15.51
CA ASP A 103 -4.18 -5.34 -14.66
C ASP A 103 -3.06 -6.22 -15.22
N ARG A 104 -1.82 -5.85 -14.88
CA ARG A 104 -0.60 -6.59 -15.19
C ARG A 104 0.22 -6.73 -13.92
N PHE A 105 1.03 -7.77 -13.85
CA PHE A 105 1.97 -7.95 -12.74
C PHE A 105 3.19 -7.06 -12.98
N VAL A 106 3.44 -6.12 -12.06
CA VAL A 106 4.50 -5.12 -12.17
C VAL A 106 5.53 -5.30 -11.06
N VAL A 107 6.79 -5.00 -11.37
CA VAL A 107 7.94 -5.09 -10.49
C VAL A 107 8.78 -3.82 -10.60
N GLY A 108 9.71 -3.61 -9.68
CA GLY A 108 10.55 -2.42 -9.63
C GLY A 108 9.95 -1.28 -8.83
N TYR A 109 10.77 -0.30 -8.50
CA TYR A 109 10.45 0.78 -7.57
C TYR A 109 9.92 0.24 -6.23
N ALA A 110 10.69 -0.68 -5.63
CA ALA A 110 10.37 -1.47 -4.44
C ALA A 110 9.25 -2.53 -4.59
N LEU A 111 8.54 -2.60 -5.72
CA LEU A 111 7.63 -3.71 -6.03
C LEU A 111 8.45 -4.95 -6.41
N ASP A 112 7.97 -6.14 -6.04
CA ASP A 112 8.72 -7.38 -6.22
C ASP A 112 7.93 -8.52 -6.84
N TYR A 113 8.69 -9.52 -7.27
CA TYR A 113 8.23 -10.88 -7.48
C TYR A 113 9.11 -11.80 -6.63
N ASN A 114 8.54 -12.47 -5.62
CA ASN A 114 9.26 -13.33 -4.68
C ASN A 114 10.51 -12.66 -4.08
N GLU A 115 10.38 -11.41 -3.64
CA GLU A 115 11.46 -10.58 -3.07
C GLU A 115 12.53 -10.09 -4.07
N TYR A 116 12.47 -10.46 -5.35
CA TYR A 116 13.35 -9.95 -6.40
C TYR A 116 12.83 -8.67 -7.04
N PHE A 117 13.71 -7.97 -7.77
CA PHE A 117 13.42 -6.78 -8.59
C PHE A 117 13.08 -5.49 -7.82
N ARG A 118 13.15 -5.48 -6.48
CA ARG A 118 12.88 -4.30 -5.64
C ARG A 118 13.82 -3.13 -5.95
N ASP A 119 15.03 -3.45 -6.39
CA ASP A 119 16.15 -2.55 -6.67
C ASP A 119 16.12 -1.96 -8.10
N LEU A 120 15.15 -2.35 -8.94
CA LEU A 120 14.96 -1.69 -10.24
C LEU A 120 14.38 -0.28 -10.06
N ASP A 121 14.96 0.70 -10.74
CA ASP A 121 14.49 2.10 -10.68
C ASP A 121 13.14 2.30 -11.38
N HIS A 122 12.82 1.45 -12.36
CA HIS A 122 11.64 1.56 -13.20
C HIS A 122 10.57 0.55 -12.83
N ILE A 123 9.31 0.98 -12.88
CA ILE A 123 8.15 0.10 -12.78
C ILE A 123 7.97 -0.59 -14.14
N CYS A 124 8.15 -1.90 -14.16
CA CYS A 124 8.15 -2.73 -15.36
C CYS A 124 7.12 -3.86 -15.25
N VAL A 125 6.60 -4.34 -16.37
CA VAL A 125 5.81 -5.59 -16.41
C VAL A 125 6.78 -6.77 -16.40
N ILE A 126 6.58 -7.74 -15.51
CA ILE A 126 7.42 -8.95 -15.47
C ILE A 126 7.22 -9.79 -16.74
N SER A 127 8.31 -10.35 -17.27
CA SER A 127 8.27 -11.28 -18.41
C SER A 127 7.97 -12.71 -17.96
N GLU A 128 7.49 -13.55 -18.86
CA GLU A 128 7.25 -14.98 -18.56
C GLU A 128 8.55 -15.68 -18.11
N SER A 129 9.67 -15.40 -18.78
CA SER A 129 10.99 -15.91 -18.35
C SER A 129 11.43 -15.42 -16.98
N GLY A 130 10.95 -14.24 -16.56
CA GLY A 130 11.21 -13.68 -15.24
C GLY A 130 10.38 -14.37 -14.15
N LYS A 131 9.17 -14.84 -14.47
CA LYS A 131 8.32 -15.59 -13.53
C LYS A 131 8.85 -16.98 -13.22
N THR A 132 9.56 -17.60 -14.17
CA THR A 132 10.09 -18.97 -14.05
C THR A 132 11.46 -19.06 -13.38
N LYS A 133 12.15 -17.92 -13.21
CA LYS A 133 13.46 -17.84 -12.54
C LYS A 133 13.28 -17.69 -11.04
#